data_AF-A0A920HRU8-F1
#
_entry.id   AF-A0A920HRU8-F1
#
_cell.length_a   1.000
_cell.length_b   1.000
_cell.length_c   1.000
_cell.angle_alpha   90.00
_cell.angle_beta   90.00
_cell.angle_gamma   90.00
#
_symmetry.space_group_name_H-M   'P 1'
#
loop_
_entity.id
_entity.type
_entity.pdbx_description
1 polymer ?
#
loop_
_entity_poly.entity_id
_entity_poly.type
_entity_poly.pdbx_seq_one_letter_code
_entity_poly.pdbx_strand_id
1 'polypeptide(L)'
;MFQKINNEIIETLISNDFIPIIAPLGISDDGKTYNINADTAAGAIASSLKSKRLLILTDVKGVLDSNQNLIEEVNEEKNRKMIESGEISGGMIPKINTCLKSVKEGVDAAVLLTEELSTRSY
;
A
#
# COMPACT_ATOMS: atom_id res chain seq x y z
N MET A 1 6.33 -11.50 -7.62
CA MET A 1 4.96 -10.97 -7.86
C MET A 1 3.99 -12.04 -7.42
N PHE A 2 2.89 -11.69 -6.75
CA PHE A 2 1.86 -12.68 -6.39
C PHE A 2 1.33 -13.35 -7.66
N GLN A 3 1.20 -14.67 -7.63
CA GLN A 3 0.52 -15.39 -8.71
C GLN A 3 -1.00 -15.37 -8.51
N LYS A 4 -1.46 -15.42 -7.25
CA LYS A 4 -2.87 -15.45 -6.89
C LYS A 4 -3.08 -14.95 -5.47
N ILE A 5 -4.20 -14.26 -5.24
CA ILE A 5 -4.79 -14.02 -3.92
C ILE A 5 -6.09 -14.84 -3.85
N ASN A 6 -6.29 -15.60 -2.78
CA ASN A 6 -7.58 -16.25 -2.54
C ASN A 6 -8.44 -15.35 -1.64
N ASN A 7 -9.45 -14.70 -2.24
CA ASN A 7 -10.33 -13.80 -1.52
C ASN A 7 -11.43 -14.53 -0.72
N GLU A 8 -11.71 -15.81 -0.98
CA GLU A 8 -12.88 -16.52 -0.45
C GLU A 8 -12.98 -16.42 1.08
N ILE A 9 -11.87 -16.66 1.78
CA ILE A 9 -11.83 -16.57 3.24
C ILE A 9 -11.95 -15.13 3.74
N ILE A 10 -11.37 -14.17 3.01
CA ILE A 10 -11.40 -12.75 3.37
C ILE A 10 -12.84 -12.22 3.25
N GLU A 11 -13.49 -12.49 2.11
CA GLU A 11 -14.88 -12.11 1.83
C GLU A 11 -15.86 -12.78 2.80
N THR A 12 -15.63 -14.04 3.14
CA THR A 12 -16.44 -14.76 4.14
C THR A 12 -16.36 -14.09 5.51
N LEU A 13 -15.14 -13.77 5.98
CA LEU A 13 -14.96 -13.10 7.27
C LEU A 13 -15.60 -11.71 7.28
N ILE A 14 -15.39 -10.91 6.24
CA ILE A 14 -15.99 -9.57 6.11
C ILE A 14 -17.52 -9.65 6.11
N SER A 15 -18.10 -10.62 5.40
CA SER A 15 -19.56 -10.80 5.32
C SER A 15 -20.20 -11.25 6.63
N ASN A 16 -19.39 -11.65 7.61
CA ASN A 16 -19.82 -12.05 8.96
C ASN A 16 -19.33 -11.05 10.03
N ASP A 17 -19.09 -9.79 9.65
CA ASP A 17 -18.69 -8.69 10.53
C ASP A 17 -17.36 -8.91 11.28
N PHE A 18 -16.48 -9.78 10.77
CA PHE A 18 -15.13 -9.94 11.29
C PHE A 18 -14.14 -8.97 10.62
N ILE A 19 -13.08 -8.62 11.35
CA ILE A 19 -11.94 -7.87 10.85
C ILE A 19 -10.78 -8.86 10.61
N PRO A 20 -10.44 -9.20 9.35
CA PRO A 20 -9.33 -10.10 9.06
C PRO A 20 -7.98 -9.48 9.41
N ILE A 21 -7.18 -10.16 10.23
CA ILE A 21 -5.79 -9.79 10.51
C ILE A 21 -4.89 -10.77 9.76
N ILE A 22 -4.14 -10.28 8.76
CA ILE A 22 -3.39 -11.11 7.82
C ILE A 22 -1.89 -10.86 8.01
N ALA A 23 -1.13 -11.92 8.31
CA ALA A 23 0.32 -11.88 8.29
C ALA A 23 0.82 -11.93 6.82
N PRO A 24 1.87 -11.16 6.45
CA PRO A 24 2.35 -11.06 5.07
C PRO A 24 3.22 -12.25 4.67
N LEU A 25 2.63 -13.45 4.71
CA LEU A 25 3.24 -14.71 4.30
C LEU A 25 2.58 -15.21 3.02
N GLY A 26 3.38 -15.78 2.12
CA GLY A 26 2.88 -16.47 0.94
C GLY A 26 3.31 -17.92 0.92
N ILE A 27 2.58 -18.73 0.17
CA ILE A 27 2.92 -20.13 -0.11
C ILE A 27 3.11 -20.31 -1.62
N SER A 28 4.14 -21.04 -2.01
CA SER A 28 4.37 -21.46 -3.40
C SER A 28 3.67 -22.78 -3.71
N ASP A 29 3.60 -23.15 -4.98
CA ASP A 29 2.99 -24.40 -5.44
C ASP A 29 3.69 -25.66 -4.89
N ASP A 30 4.97 -25.57 -4.52
CA ASP A 30 5.73 -26.63 -3.86
C ASP A 30 5.61 -26.63 -2.32
N GLY A 31 4.71 -25.81 -1.76
CA GLY A 31 4.39 -25.77 -0.33
C GLY A 31 5.37 -24.97 0.54
N LYS A 32 6.34 -24.27 -0.05
CA LYS A 32 7.28 -23.44 0.72
C LYS A 32 6.63 -22.13 1.14
N THR A 33 6.91 -21.72 2.37
CA THR A 33 6.48 -20.42 2.91
C THR A 33 7.52 -19.35 2.60
N TYR A 34 7.03 -18.17 2.19
CA TYR A 34 7.86 -17.00 1.90
C TYR A 34 7.43 -15.82 2.77
N ASN A 35 8.44 -15.09 3.26
CA ASN A 35 8.23 -13.79 3.88
C ASN A 35 8.04 -12.74 2.77
N ILE A 36 6.94 -12.01 2.81
CA ILE A 36 6.60 -10.99 1.81
C ILE A 36 6.62 -9.62 2.47
N ASN A 37 7.04 -8.60 1.73
CA ASN A 37 6.90 -7.22 2.17
C ASN A 37 5.41 -6.90 2.45
N ALA A 38 5.13 -6.34 3.63
CA ALA A 38 3.77 -6.08 4.09
C ALA A 38 3.01 -5.09 3.19
N ASP A 39 3.66 -4.02 2.72
CA ASP A 39 3.05 -3.06 1.81
C ASP A 39 2.61 -3.77 0.51
N THR A 40 3.50 -4.60 -0.05
CA THR A 40 3.24 -5.37 -1.26
C THR A 40 2.07 -6.35 -1.07
N ALA A 41 2.00 -7.03 0.07
CA ALA A 41 0.89 -7.92 0.40
C ALA A 41 -0.43 -7.16 0.55
N ALA A 42 -0.44 -6.06 1.29
CA ALA A 42 -1.61 -5.20 1.47
C ALA A 42 -2.11 -4.65 0.13
N GLY A 43 -1.19 -4.17 -0.71
CA GLY A 43 -1.52 -3.67 -2.04
C GLY A 43 -2.14 -4.75 -2.94
N ALA A 44 -1.60 -5.97 -2.94
CA ALA A 44 -2.14 -7.06 -3.74
C ALA A 44 -3.53 -7.52 -3.26
N ILE A 45 -3.74 -7.59 -1.94
CA ILE A 45 -5.06 -7.92 -1.34
C ILE A 45 -6.07 -6.81 -1.65
N ALA A 46 -5.70 -5.54 -1.50
CA ALA A 46 -6.59 -4.43 -1.81
C ALA A 46 -6.99 -4.42 -3.30
N SER A 47 -6.04 -4.65 -4.20
CA SER A 47 -6.27 -4.79 -5.65
C SER A 47 -7.20 -5.97 -5.96
N SER A 48 -7.00 -7.14 -5.34
CA SER A 48 -7.81 -8.32 -5.62
C SER A 48 -9.25 -8.15 -5.15
N LEU A 49 -9.47 -7.39 -4.07
CA LEU A 49 -10.79 -7.07 -3.53
C LEU A 49 -11.45 -5.85 -4.19
N LYS A 50 -10.75 -5.14 -5.10
CA LYS A 50 -11.20 -3.85 -5.65
C LYS A 50 -11.63 -2.87 -4.56
N SER A 51 -10.76 -2.76 -3.55
CA SER A 51 -11.05 -1.98 -2.34
C SER A 51 -11.26 -0.50 -2.67
N LYS A 52 -12.17 0.14 -1.95
CA LYS A 52 -12.38 1.60 -2.06
C LYS A 52 -11.14 2.39 -1.63
N ARG A 53 -10.39 1.90 -0.64
CA ARG A 53 -9.18 2.56 -0.13
C ARG A 53 -8.11 1.55 0.24
N LEU A 54 -6.85 1.87 -0.06
CA LEU A 54 -5.66 1.27 0.54
C LEU A 54 -4.99 2.30 1.44
N LEU A 55 -4.77 1.96 2.70
CA LEU A 55 -4.08 2.83 3.66
C LEU A 55 -2.76 2.17 4.06
N ILE A 56 -1.64 2.85 3.80
CA ILE A 56 -0.31 2.42 4.22
C ILE A 56 0.16 3.34 5.34
N LEU A 57 0.23 2.83 6.57
CA LEU A 57 0.75 3.58 7.70
C LEU A 57 2.28 3.55 7.68
N THR A 58 2.90 4.71 7.90
CA THR A 58 4.35 4.87 7.94
C THR A 58 4.76 5.86 9.02
N ASP A 59 5.96 5.69 9.54
CA ASP A 59 6.60 6.49 10.58
C ASP A 59 7.37 7.72 10.04
N VAL A 60 7.51 7.84 8.73
CA VAL A 60 8.12 9.00 8.08
C VAL A 60 7.04 10.01 7.71
N LYS A 61 7.35 11.32 7.74
CA LYS A 61 6.38 12.42 7.53
C LYS A 61 5.66 12.44 6.17
N GLY A 62 5.97 11.51 5.27
CA GLY A 62 5.55 11.49 3.88
C GLY A 62 6.67 12.00 2.97
N VAL A 63 6.30 12.40 1.76
CA VAL A 63 7.25 12.88 0.77
C VAL A 63 7.29 14.41 0.83
N LEU A 64 8.49 14.98 0.97
CA LEU A 64 8.69 16.42 0.97
C LEU A 64 9.18 16.90 -0.40
N ASP A 65 8.72 18.06 -0.82
CA ASP A 65 9.28 18.76 -1.98
C ASP A 65 10.62 19.45 -1.63
N SER A 66 11.27 20.01 -2.64
CA SER A 66 12.49 20.81 -2.49
C SER A 66 12.38 21.99 -1.50
N ASN A 67 11.16 22.45 -1.18
CA ASN A 67 10.89 23.51 -0.21
C ASN A 67 10.53 22.98 1.19
N GLN A 68 10.68 21.68 1.42
CA GLN A 68 10.28 20.96 2.64
C GLN A 68 8.77 20.97 2.94
N ASN A 69 7.92 21.18 1.93
CA ASN A 69 6.48 21.05 2.07
C ASN A 69 6.04 19.60 1.84
N LEU A 70 5.03 19.15 2.59
CA LEU A 70 4.42 17.85 2.37
C LEU A 70 3.70 17.82 1.03
N ILE A 71 3.95 16.77 0.26
CA ILE A 71 3.26 16.55 -1.00
C ILE A 71 1.98 15.77 -0.74
N GLU A 72 0.85 16.41 -1.03
CA GLU A 72 -0.47 15.85 -0.80
C GLU A 72 -0.88 14.81 -1.86
N GLU A 73 -0.39 14.95 -3.10
CA GLU A 73 -0.72 14.06 -4.21
C GLU A 73 0.49 13.76 -5.10
N VAL A 74 0.63 12.47 -5.44
CA VAL A 74 1.65 11.93 -6.32
C VAL A 74 1.00 11.02 -7.36
N ASN A 75 1.22 11.34 -8.63
CA ASN A 75 0.93 10.47 -9.75
C ASN A 75 2.20 9.79 -10.27
N GLU A 76 2.09 8.90 -11.25
CA GLU A 76 3.23 8.13 -11.77
C GLU A 76 4.35 8.99 -12.35
N GLU A 77 4.00 10.04 -13.11
CA GLU A 77 4.99 10.94 -13.70
C GLU A 77 5.75 11.72 -12.64
N LYS A 78 5.02 12.26 -11.66
CA LYS A 78 5.59 12.98 -10.52
C LYS A 78 6.48 12.05 -9.71
N ASN A 79 6.01 10.86 -9.37
CA ASN A 79 6.81 9.84 -8.66
C ASN A 79 8.16 9.59 -9.34
N ARG A 80 8.17 9.40 -10.66
CA ARG A 80 9.42 9.16 -11.40
C ARG A 80 10.40 10.34 -11.28
N LYS A 81 9.93 11.56 -11.54
CA LYS A 81 10.75 12.79 -11.40
C LYS A 81 11.32 12.94 -10.00
N MET A 82 10.50 12.62 -9.00
CA MET A 82 10.86 12.74 -7.59
C MET A 82 11.89 11.69 -7.16
N ILE A 83 11.80 10.47 -7.69
CA ILE A 83 12.84 9.44 -7.50
C ILE A 83 14.16 9.89 -8.17
N GLU A 84 14.10 10.41 -9.39
CA GLU A 84 15.28 10.90 -10.12
C GLU A 84 15.95 12.08 -9.41
N SER A 85 15.16 12.99 -8.82
CA SER A 85 15.67 14.13 -8.04
C SER A 85 16.20 13.77 -6.65
N GLY A 86 15.90 12.57 -6.15
CA GLY A 86 16.26 12.10 -4.80
C GLY A 86 15.28 12.52 -3.69
N GLU A 87 14.22 13.26 -4.00
CA GLU A 87 13.16 13.62 -3.05
C GLU A 87 12.43 12.39 -2.49
N ILE A 88 12.29 11.32 -3.30
CA ILE A 88 11.83 9.99 -2.86
C ILE A 88 13.01 9.03 -2.88
N SER A 89 13.32 8.42 -1.72
CA SER A 89 14.44 7.50 -1.60
C SER A 89 14.17 6.34 -0.63
N GLY A 90 15.05 5.33 -0.67
CA GLY A 90 15.03 4.20 0.26
C GLY A 90 13.73 3.41 0.26
N GLY A 91 13.23 3.08 1.45
CA GLY A 91 12.02 2.29 1.66
C GLY A 91 10.72 2.98 1.20
N MET A 92 10.75 4.26 0.86
CA MET A 92 9.58 4.97 0.36
C MET A 92 9.25 4.61 -1.09
N ILE A 93 10.28 4.30 -1.89
CA ILE A 93 10.10 3.89 -3.30
C ILE A 93 9.15 2.68 -3.42
N PRO A 94 9.39 1.55 -2.71
CA PRO A 94 8.48 0.40 -2.81
C PRO A 94 7.07 0.69 -2.26
N LYS A 95 6.92 1.56 -1.26
CA LYS A 95 5.61 1.97 -0.70
C LYS A 95 4.77 2.73 -1.71
N ILE A 96 5.35 3.76 -2.35
CA ILE A 96 4.65 4.56 -3.35
C ILE A 96 4.34 3.73 -4.60
N ASN A 97 5.30 2.91 -5.04
CA ASN A 97 5.08 2.02 -6.18
C ASN A 97 3.94 1.03 -5.92
N THR A 98 3.82 0.52 -4.69
CA THR A 98 2.68 -0.31 -4.28
C THR A 98 1.37 0.47 -4.40
N CYS A 99 1.30 1.69 -3.85
CA CYS A 99 0.10 2.53 -3.92
C CYS A 99 -0.33 2.81 -5.37
N LEU A 100 0.60 3.25 -6.21
CA LEU A 100 0.36 3.52 -7.63
C LEU A 100 -0.11 2.26 -8.37
N LYS A 101 0.52 1.11 -8.09
CA LYS A 101 0.13 -0.16 -8.68
C LYS A 101 -1.28 -0.57 -8.27
N SER A 102 -1.63 -0.46 -6.99
CA SER A 102 -2.97 -0.82 -6.50
C SER A 102 -4.06 0.03 -7.12
N VAL A 103 -3.83 1.34 -7.30
CA VAL A 103 -4.79 2.22 -7.98
C VAL A 103 -4.96 1.80 -9.44
N LYS A 104 -3.87 1.51 -10.16
CA LYS A 104 -3.93 0.99 -11.54
C LYS A 104 -4.69 -0.34 -11.64
N GLU A 105 -4.63 -1.15 -10.60
CA GLU A 105 -5.30 -2.45 -10.52
C GLU A 105 -6.75 -2.37 -9.99
N GLY A 106 -7.30 -1.16 -9.80
CA GLY A 106 -8.73 -0.96 -9.52
C GLY A 106 -9.07 -0.67 -8.06
N VAL A 107 -8.10 -0.24 -7.24
CA VAL A 107 -8.39 0.43 -5.97
C VAL A 107 -8.71 1.89 -6.24
N ASP A 108 -9.80 2.44 -5.69
CA ASP A 108 -10.20 3.82 -6.03
C ASP A 108 -9.18 4.88 -5.58
N ALA A 109 -8.56 4.69 -4.41
CA ALA A 109 -7.46 5.54 -3.95
C ALA A 109 -6.55 4.82 -2.95
N ALA A 110 -5.26 5.14 -2.99
CA ALA A 110 -4.26 4.68 -2.03
C ALA A 110 -3.64 5.87 -1.32
N VAL A 111 -3.47 5.78 0.01
CA VAL A 111 -3.00 6.88 0.86
C VAL A 111 -1.87 6.39 1.75
N LEU A 112 -0.78 7.16 1.76
CA LEU A 112 0.29 7.03 2.75
C LEU A 112 -0.07 7.91 3.95
N LEU A 113 -0.24 7.28 5.10
CA LEU A 113 -0.64 7.94 6.35
C LEU A 113 0.52 7.95 7.34
N THR A 114 0.57 9.01 8.14
CA THR A 114 1.50 9.15 9.26
C THR A 114 0.71 9.26 10.56
N GLU A 115 1.35 8.96 11.69
CA GLU A 115 0.69 9.05 13.01
C GLU A 115 0.16 10.47 13.32
N GLU A 116 0.79 11.51 12.78
CA GLU A 116 0.42 12.93 12.98
C GLU A 116 -0.95 13.30 12.35
N LEU A 117 -1.45 12.52 11.38
CA LEU A 117 -2.77 12.76 10.79
C LEU A 117 -3.93 12.30 11.70
N SER A 118 -3.67 11.43 12.68
CA SER A 118 -4.70 10.93 13.61
C SER A 118 -5.24 12.02 14.55
N THR A 119 -4.47 13.08 14.79
CA THR A 119 -4.82 14.19 15.70
C THR A 119 -5.58 15.35 15.03
N ARG A 120 -5.89 15.26 13.73
CA ARG A 120 -6.58 16.32 12.97
C ARG A 120 -8.08 16.08 12.76
N SER A 121 -8.69 15.16 13.52
CA SER A 121 -10.11 14.85 13.43
C SER A 121 -10.93 15.77 14.34
N TYR A 122 -11.71 16.68 13.74
CA TYR A 122 -12.98 17.18 14.29
C TYR A 122 -14.11 16.59 13.48
#